data_AF-A0A7J3KD79-F1
#
_entry.id   AF-A0A7J3KD79-F1
#
_cell.length_a   1.000
_cell.length_b   1.000
_cell.length_c   1.000
_cell.angle_alpha   90.00
_cell.angle_beta   90.00
_cell.angle_gamma   90.00
#
_symmetry.space_group_name_H-M   'P 1'
#
loop_
_entity.id
_entity.type
_entity.pdbx_description
1 polymer ?
#
loop_
_entity_poly.entity_id
_entity_poly.type
_entity_poly.pdbx_seq_one_letter_code
_entity_poly.pdbx_strand_id
1 'polypeptide(L)' 'MLKIKSYGHVVGTVDAISRTVGLDMGLVLDANTLWMYPSEAMKLARRIERYNIVCLEDPVPKENLNWYILLRQK' A
#
# COMPACT_ATOMS: atom_id res chain seq x y z
N MET A 1 5.88 -10.43 -9.79
CA MET A 1 5.17 -10.44 -8.50
C MET A 1 6.19 -10.35 -7.37
N LEU A 2 6.27 -9.21 -6.69
CA LEU A 2 7.17 -9.04 -5.53
C LEU A 2 6.57 -9.79 -4.33
N LYS A 3 7.23 -10.87 -3.89
CA LYS A 3 6.85 -11.55 -2.64
C LYS A 3 7.22 -10.67 -1.46
N ILE A 4 6.23 -10.03 -0.85
CA ILE A 4 6.41 -9.15 0.31
C ILE A 4 6.81 -10.00 1.52
N LYS A 5 8.02 -9.78 2.07
CA LYS A 5 8.50 -10.47 3.28
C LYS A 5 8.25 -9.68 4.57
N SER A 6 8.16 -8.34 4.50
CA SER A 6 7.90 -7.45 5.64
C SER A 6 7.54 -6.03 5.20
N TYR A 7 6.94 -5.22 6.09
CA TYR A 7 6.67 -3.79 5.83
C TYR A 7 7.94 -3.00 5.46
N GLY A 8 9.09 -3.30 6.08
CA GLY A 8 10.35 -2.62 5.79
C GLY A 8 10.80 -2.84 4.35
N HIS A 9 10.60 -4.05 3.82
CA HIS A 9 10.89 -4.37 2.42
C HIS A 9 10.01 -3.57 1.45
N VAL A 10 8.72 -3.40 1.77
CA VAL A 10 7.79 -2.60 0.94
C VAL A 10 8.22 -1.13 0.93
N VAL A 11 8.47 -0.54 2.10
CA VAL A 11 8.89 0.87 2.19
C VAL A 11 10.20 1.10 1.43
N GLY A 12 11.17 0.19 1.55
CA GLY A 12 12.43 0.28 0.80
C GLY A 12 12.23 0.17 -0.72
N THR A 13 11.30 -0.68 -1.16
CA THR A 13 10.95 -0.80 -2.58
C THR A 13 10.30 0.47 -3.11
N VAL A 14 9.35 1.03 -2.37
CA VAL A 14 8.68 2.31 -2.73
C VAL A 14 9.70 3.44 -2.81
N ASP A 15 10.63 3.52 -1.86
CA ASP A 15 11.71 4.51 -1.87
C ASP A 15 12.61 4.38 -3.10
N ALA A 16 13.05 3.16 -3.41
CA ALA A 16 13.90 2.89 -4.57
C ALA A 16 13.21 3.25 -5.89
N ILE A 17 11.95 2.85 -6.05
CA ILE A 17 11.17 3.16 -7.26
C ILE A 17 10.95 4.66 -7.36
N SER A 18 10.47 5.32 -6.30
CA SER A 18 10.16 6.76 -6.31
C SER A 18 11.39 7.61 -6.66
N ARG A 19 12.58 7.25 -6.17
CA ARG A 19 13.84 7.92 -6.53
C ARG A 19 14.23 7.72 -7.99
N THR A 20 13.85 6.59 -8.59
CA THR A 20 14.18 6.25 -9.97
C THR A 20 13.26 6.94 -10.97
N VAL A 21 11.95 6.96 -10.69
CA VAL A 21 10.94 7.50 -11.61
C VAL A 21 10.66 8.99 -11.40
N GLY A 22 11.08 9.56 -10.27
CA GLY A 22 10.76 10.93 -9.88
C GLY A 22 9.38 11.06 -9.25
N LEU A 23 9.05 12.27 -8.78
CA LEU A 23 7.80 12.54 -8.06
C LEU A 23 6.58 12.69 -8.98
N ASP A 24 6.80 12.94 -10.27
CA ASP A 24 5.73 13.15 -11.26
C ASP A 24 5.01 11.84 -11.63
N MET A 25 5.61 10.69 -11.32
CA MET A 25 5.02 9.39 -11.58
C MET A 25 4.33 8.84 -10.33
N GLY A 26 3.03 8.60 -10.46
CA GLY A 26 2.22 7.98 -9.42
C GLY A 26 2.52 6.50 -9.24
N LEU A 27 2.51 6.04 -7.99
CA LEU A 27 2.73 4.63 -7.64
C LEU A 27 1.43 3.97 -7.18
N VAL A 28 1.18 2.76 -7.69
CA VAL A 28 0.10 1.88 -7.23
C VAL A 28 0.75 0.69 -6.54
N LEU A 29 0.28 0.39 -5.32
CA LEU A 29 0.73 -0.78 -4.57
C LEU A 29 -0.40 -1.81 -4.54
N ASP A 30 -0.17 -2.95 -5.17
CA ASP A 30 -1.08 -4.09 -5.14
C ASP A 30 -0.65 -5.10 -4.08
N ALA A 31 -1.49 -5.26 -3.04
CA ALA A 31 -1.24 -6.21 -1.97
C ALA A 31 -1.74 -7.62 -2.28
N ASN A 32 -2.53 -7.81 -3.35
CA ASN A 32 -3.19 -9.07 -3.68
C ASN A 32 -3.91 -9.67 -2.46
N THR A 33 -4.66 -8.84 -1.72
CA THR A 33 -5.41 -9.16 -0.50
C THR A 33 -4.59 -9.68 0.69
N LEU A 34 -3.26 -9.53 0.67
CA LEU A 34 -2.38 -10.11 1.68
C LEU A 34 -2.33 -9.37 3.02
N TRP A 35 -2.85 -8.14 3.14
CA TRP A 35 -2.98 -7.50 4.46
C TRP A 35 -4.32 -7.92 5.06
N MET A 36 -4.27 -8.88 5.98
CA MET A 36 -5.47 -9.58 6.48
C MET A 36 -6.43 -8.66 7.24
N TYR A 37 -5.95 -7.50 7.70
CA TYR A 37 -6.74 -6.55 8.47
C TYR A 37 -6.56 -5.09 7.99
N PRO A 38 -7.59 -4.24 8.09
CA PRO A 38 -7.47 -2.81 7.74
C PRO A 38 -6.34 -2.08 8.50
N SER A 39 -6.09 -2.48 9.74
CA SER A 39 -5.03 -1.87 10.57
C SER A 39 -3.63 -2.10 10.00
N GLU A 40 -3.41 -3.21 9.30
CA GLU A 40 -2.17 -3.54 8.62
C GLU A 40 -1.95 -2.65 7.40
N ALA A 41 -2.98 -2.52 6.55
CA ALA A 41 -3.01 -1.61 5.43
C ALA A 41 -2.72 -0.16 5.87
N MET A 42 -3.38 0.31 6.93
CA MET A 42 -3.16 1.67 7.47
C MET A 42 -1.73 1.88 8.00
N LYS A 43 -1.16 0.90 8.69
CA LYS A 43 0.23 0.99 9.19
C LYS A 43 1.23 1.18 8.07
N LEU A 44 1.03 0.48 6.95
CA LEU A 44 1.88 0.68 5.77
C LEU A 44 1.59 2.03 5.10
N ALA A 45 0.32 2.37 4.88
CA ALA A 45 -0.09 3.62 4.26
C ALA A 45 0.60 4.82 4.92
N ARG A 46 0.58 4.89 6.26
CA ARG A 46 1.26 5.97 7.02
C ARG A 46 2.77 5.99 6.84
N ARG A 47 3.42 4.85 6.59
CA ARG A 47 4.88 4.81 6.36
C ARG A 47 5.28 5.30 4.97
N ILE A 48 4.35 5.27 4.02
CA ILE A 48 4.60 5.61 2.62
C ILE A 48 3.83 6.86 2.15
N GLU A 49 3.07 7.51 3.03
CA GLU A 49 2.25 8.69 2.70
C GLU A 49 3.05 9.88 2.15
N ARG A 50 4.36 9.92 2.42
CA ARG A 50 5.28 10.94 1.87
C ARG A 50 5.58 10.77 0.37
N TYR A 51 5.28 9.62 -0.21
CA TYR A 51 5.51 9.33 -1.62
C TYR A 51 4.23 9.60 -2.44
N ASN A 52 4.36 9.73 -3.76
CA ASN A 52 3.23 9.91 -4.66
C ASN A 52 2.45 8.59 -4.87
N ILE A 53 1.79 8.11 -3.80
CA ILE A 53 0.96 6.89 -3.82
C ILE A 53 -0.44 7.26 -4.30
N VAL A 54 -0.82 6.70 -5.45
CA VAL A 54 -2.13 6.97 -6.08
C VAL A 54 -3.18 5.98 -5.59
N CYS A 55 -2.78 4.74 -5.30
CA CYS A 55 -3.71 3.69 -4.90
C CYS A 55 -3.02 2.60 -4.07
N LEU A 56 -3.75 2.11 -3.07
CA LEU A 56 -3.52 0.80 -2.47
C LEU A 56 -4.56 -0.15 -3.06
N GLU A 57 -4.13 -0.96 -4.03
CA GLU A 57 -4.97 -1.92 -4.74
C GLU A 57 -5.10 -3.19 -3.92
N ASP A 58 -6.34 -3.68 -3.82
CA ASP A 58 -6.71 -4.90 -3.10
C ASP A 58 -5.98 -5.06 -1.75
N PRO A 59 -6.05 -4.06 -0.85
CA PRO A 59 -5.23 -4.02 0.34
C PRO A 59 -5.62 -5.13 1.33
N VAL A 60 -6.89 -5.53 1.35
CA VAL A 60 -7.47 -6.47 2.31
C VAL A 60 -8.35 -7.50 1.59
N PRO A 61 -8.75 -8.61 2.25
CA PRO A 61 -9.73 -9.56 1.70
C PRO A 61 -11.03 -8.88 1.24
N LYS A 62 -11.58 -9.35 0.11
CA LYS A 62 -12.70 -8.71 -0.61
C LYS A 62 -14.07 -9.03 -0.03
N GLU A 63 -14.15 -10.02 0.86
CA GLU A 63 -15.39 -10.56 1.41
C GLU A 63 -16.07 -9.57 2.37
N ASN A 64 -15.31 -8.62 2.93
CA ASN A 64 -15.83 -7.62 3.85
C ASN A 64 -15.78 -6.21 3.26
N LEU A 65 -16.83 -5.82 2.54
CA LEU A 65 -16.92 -4.49 1.91
C LEU A 65 -16.85 -3.33 2.94
N ASN A 66 -17.29 -3.55 4.19
CA ASN A 66 -17.21 -2.52 5.23
C ASN A 66 -15.76 -2.12 5.54
N TRP A 67 -14.79 -3.01 5.29
CA TRP A 67 -13.38 -2.68 5.45
C TRP A 67 -12.88 -1.69 4.40
N TYR A 68 -13.36 -1.79 3.16
CA TYR A 68 -13.04 -0.81 2.12
C TYR A 68 -13.67 0.56 2.43
N ILE A 69 -14.89 0.57 2.98
CA ILE A 69 -15.53 1.80 3.46
C ILE A 69 -14.69 2.43 4.58
N LEU A 70 -14.29 1.63 5.57
CA LEU A 70 -13.46 2.07 6.69
C LEU A 70 -12.12 2.66 6.22
N LEU A 71 -11.42 1.97 5.32
CA LEU A 71 -10.12 2.41 4.81
C LEU A 71 -10.21 3.73 4.04
N ARG A 72 -11.34 3.99 3.36
CA ARG A 72 -11.55 5.24 2.62
C ARG A 72 -11.85 6.44 3.52
N GLN A 73 -12.25 6.19 4.77
CA GLN A 73 -12.61 7.23 5.75
C GLN A 73 -11.45 7.62 6.68
N LYS A 74 -10.27 7.00 6.55
CA LYS A 74 -9.11 7.14 7.45
C LYS A 74 -7.87 7.60 6.72
#